data_AF-A0A4R5MCG4-F1
#
_entry.id   AF-A0A4R5MCG4-F1
#
_cell.length_a   1.000
_cell.length_b   1.000
_cell.length_c   1.000
_cell.angle_alpha   90.00
_cell.angle_beta   90.00
_cell.angle_gamma   90.00
#
_symmetry.space_group_name_H-M   'P 1'
#
loop_
_entity.id
_entity.type
_entity.pdbx_description
1 polymer ?
#
loop_
_entity_poly.entity_id
_entity_poly.type
_entity_poly.pdbx_seq_one_letter_code
_entity_poly.pdbx_strand_id
1 'polypeptide(L)'
;MKPSSLSLDRLEFVKIQVSANPKFDPNTDRGTCAYPQLNYDFSGVNFVRRTKVNFPDDEAKDPRHFQVIFSMAVLGKDQNKKVLPYEFDIEAIAYLTYLGSDMHGVDRFKAVRYSAYPMLYGAIREMLSTTTARSSHGMLQLPSADFRKSALTDAEKDEERRVSLLGPSDSSPPQVTDESAAEKNVPVKKSRKKSEGTKKG
;
A
#
# COMPACT_ATOMS: atom_id res chain seq x y z
N MET A 1 -6.64 -1.71 21.34
CA MET A 1 -6.03 -1.91 20.01
C MET A 1 -5.41 -0.58 19.58
N LYS A 2 -4.12 -0.55 19.20
CA LYS A 2 -3.49 0.69 18.69
C LYS A 2 -3.91 0.86 17.22
N PRO A 3 -4.46 2.03 16.81
CA PRO A 3 -4.86 2.24 15.43
C PRO A 3 -3.65 2.19 14.50
N SER A 4 -3.86 1.74 13.27
CA SER A 4 -2.84 1.76 12.21
C SER A 4 -2.48 3.21 11.86
N SER A 5 -1.21 3.48 11.56
CA SER A 5 -0.76 4.78 11.05
C SER A 5 -1.25 5.05 9.61
N LEU A 6 -1.84 4.07 8.94
CA LEU A 6 -2.47 4.18 7.62
C LEU A 6 -3.93 3.76 7.70
N SER A 7 -4.82 4.65 7.25
CA SER A 7 -6.25 4.41 7.09
C SER A 7 -6.59 4.18 5.62
N LEU A 8 -7.44 3.18 5.33
CA LEU A 8 -8.07 3.01 4.03
C LEU A 8 -9.40 3.76 4.04
N ASP A 9 -9.53 4.77 3.19
CA ASP A 9 -10.73 5.58 3.10
C ASP A 9 -11.71 4.99 2.08
N ARG A 10 -11.18 4.50 0.95
CA ARG A 10 -11.98 3.88 -0.11
C ARG A 10 -11.13 2.94 -0.98
N LEU A 11 -11.75 1.85 -1.43
CA LEU A 11 -11.23 0.98 -2.47
C LEU A 11 -12.27 0.89 -3.61
N GLU A 12 -11.83 1.03 -4.85
CA GLU A 12 -12.70 0.93 -6.02
C GLU A 12 -12.02 0.20 -7.19
N PHE A 13 -12.81 -0.49 -8.00
CA PHE A 13 -12.37 -1.05 -9.28
C PHE A 13 -12.72 -0.09 -10.39
N VAL A 14 -11.74 0.25 -11.22
CA VAL A 14 -11.90 1.20 -12.33
C VAL A 14 -11.95 0.46 -13.67
N LYS A 15 -11.32 -0.72 -13.73
CA LYS A 15 -11.37 -1.61 -14.89
C LYS A 15 -11.51 -3.04 -14.41
N ILE A 16 -12.47 -3.76 -15.00
CA ILE A 16 -12.59 -5.22 -14.85
C ILE A 16 -12.85 -5.78 -16.25
N GLN A 17 -11.82 -6.37 -16.84
CA GLN A 17 -11.95 -7.11 -18.09
C GLN A 17 -11.52 -8.54 -17.84
N VAL A 18 -12.42 -9.49 -18.11
CA VAL A 18 -12.16 -10.93 -18.00
C VAL A 18 -12.80 -11.61 -19.20
N SER A 19 -12.04 -12.43 -19.91
CA SER A 19 -12.51 -13.19 -21.07
C SER A 19 -12.04 -14.63 -20.99
N ALA A 20 -12.96 -15.57 -21.18
CA ALA A 20 -12.63 -16.98 -21.29
C ALA A 20 -11.86 -17.23 -22.59
N ASN A 21 -10.77 -18.00 -22.50
CA ASN A 21 -9.99 -18.38 -23.67
C ASN A 21 -10.60 -19.65 -24.28
N PRO A 22 -11.14 -19.59 -25.52
CA PRO A 22 -11.74 -20.76 -26.14
C PRO A 22 -10.73 -21.85 -26.53
N LYS A 23 -9.43 -21.52 -26.56
CA LYS A 23 -8.35 -22.48 -26.86
C LYS A 23 -7.92 -23.29 -25.64
N PHE A 24 -8.37 -22.93 -24.45
CA PHE A 24 -8.07 -23.67 -23.23
C PHE A 24 -8.95 -24.92 -23.15
N ASP A 25 -8.32 -26.09 -23.14
CA ASP A 25 -9.00 -27.36 -22.90
C ASP A 25 -8.52 -27.95 -21.55
N PRO A 26 -9.38 -27.97 -20.52
CA PRO A 26 -9.02 -28.50 -19.20
C PRO A 26 -8.65 -29.99 -19.21
N ASN A 27 -9.01 -30.74 -20.26
CA ASN A 27 -8.72 -32.18 -20.37
C ASN A 27 -7.35 -32.49 -20.98
N THR A 28 -6.70 -31.52 -21.63
CA THR A 28 -5.42 -31.75 -22.32
C THR A 28 -4.20 -31.61 -21.41
N ASP A 29 -4.26 -30.77 -20.38
CA ASP A 29 -3.03 -30.37 -19.67
C ASP A 29 -2.66 -31.28 -18.49
N ARG A 30 -3.61 -32.00 -17.85
CA ARG A 30 -3.31 -33.00 -16.80
C ARG A 30 -4.41 -34.06 -16.72
N GLY A 31 -4.04 -35.32 -16.93
CA GLY A 31 -4.94 -36.47 -16.75
C GLY A 31 -5.69 -36.41 -15.42
N THR A 32 -7.01 -36.60 -15.48
CA THR A 32 -7.90 -36.89 -14.33
C THR A 32 -7.59 -36.07 -13.07
N CYS A 33 -7.41 -34.76 -13.20
CA CYS A 33 -7.38 -33.89 -12.03
C CYS A 33 -8.83 -33.71 -11.55
N ALA A 34 -9.16 -34.13 -10.33
CA ALA A 34 -10.49 -33.94 -9.75
C ALA A 34 -10.90 -32.45 -9.61
N TYR A 35 -9.94 -31.53 -9.71
CA TYR A 35 -10.14 -30.08 -9.54
C TYR A 35 -9.28 -29.27 -10.53
N PRO A 36 -9.59 -29.30 -11.85
CA PRO A 36 -8.80 -28.59 -12.86
C PRO A 36 -8.72 -27.07 -12.58
N GLN A 37 -9.75 -26.49 -11.97
CA GLN A 37 -9.80 -25.09 -11.56
C GLN A 37 -8.77 -24.70 -10.47
N LEU A 38 -8.34 -25.64 -9.62
CA LEU A 38 -7.38 -25.37 -8.52
C LEU A 38 -5.93 -25.63 -8.92
N ASN A 39 -5.71 -26.36 -10.01
CA ASN A 39 -4.40 -26.92 -10.37
C ASN A 39 -3.79 -26.31 -11.63
N TYR A 40 -4.33 -25.17 -12.10
CA TYR A 40 -3.70 -24.44 -13.19
C TYR A 40 -2.31 -23.96 -12.77
N ASP A 41 -1.30 -24.40 -13.51
CA ASP A 41 0.09 -24.06 -13.25
C ASP A 41 0.43 -22.69 -13.85
N PHE A 42 0.62 -21.70 -12.98
CA PHE A 42 1.03 -20.34 -13.37
C PHE A 42 2.53 -20.23 -13.70
N SER A 43 3.31 -21.31 -13.62
CA SER A 43 4.73 -21.28 -13.99
C SER A 43 4.90 -20.86 -15.45
N GLY A 44 5.71 -19.82 -15.67
CA GLY A 44 5.95 -19.25 -17.00
C GLY A 44 4.84 -18.33 -17.51
N VAL A 45 3.79 -18.07 -16.73
CA VAL A 45 2.81 -17.02 -17.05
C VAL A 45 3.45 -15.65 -16.85
N ASN A 46 3.34 -14.80 -17.86
CA ASN A 46 3.79 -13.42 -17.79
C ASN A 46 2.68 -12.56 -17.18
N PHE A 47 2.93 -12.06 -15.97
CA PHE A 47 2.05 -11.12 -15.27
C PHE A 47 2.51 -9.69 -15.51
N VAL A 48 1.69 -8.90 -16.21
CA VAL A 48 1.96 -7.48 -16.42
C VAL A 48 1.38 -6.71 -15.25
N ARG A 49 2.25 -6.14 -14.42
CA ARG A 49 1.88 -5.31 -13.28
C ARG A 49 2.16 -3.84 -13.59
N ARG A 50 1.19 -2.96 -13.34
CA ARG A 50 1.34 -1.51 -13.43
C ARG A 50 0.90 -0.88 -12.11
N THR A 51 1.72 -0.01 -11.56
CA THR A 51 1.40 0.67 -10.30
C THR A 51 1.72 2.16 -10.40
N LYS A 52 0.93 2.97 -9.69
CA LYS A 52 1.15 4.42 -9.58
C LYS A 52 0.72 4.89 -8.20
N VAL A 53 1.48 5.80 -7.61
CA VAL A 53 1.07 6.55 -6.43
C VAL A 53 0.95 8.01 -6.82
N ASN A 54 -0.17 8.62 -6.45
CA ASN A 54 -0.39 10.05 -6.54
C ASN A 54 -0.67 10.60 -5.14
N PHE A 55 -0.32 11.86 -4.95
CA PHE A 55 -0.63 12.66 -3.77
C PHE A 55 -0.91 14.09 -4.25
N PRO A 56 -1.65 14.90 -3.47
CA PRO A 56 -1.91 16.30 -3.82
C PRO A 56 -0.62 17.13 -3.89
N ASP A 57 -0.48 18.00 -4.89
CA ASP A 57 0.74 18.81 -5.09
C ASP A 57 0.95 19.82 -3.94
N ASP A 58 -0.14 20.33 -3.35
CA ASP A 58 -0.12 21.20 -2.16
C ASP A 58 0.39 20.47 -0.91
N GLU A 59 0.39 19.14 -0.92
CA GLU A 59 0.98 18.30 0.12
C GLU A 59 2.38 17.80 -0.22
N ALA A 60 3.02 18.26 -1.31
CA ALA A 60 4.32 17.74 -1.73
C ALA A 60 5.41 17.80 -0.63
N LYS A 61 5.34 18.79 0.27
CA LYS A 61 6.24 18.92 1.41
C LYS A 61 6.03 17.83 2.46
N ASP A 62 4.79 17.42 2.67
CA ASP A 62 4.40 16.43 3.67
C ASP A 62 3.18 15.61 3.20
N PRO A 63 3.33 14.67 2.24
CA PRO A 63 2.17 13.97 1.65
C PRO A 63 1.40 13.16 2.69
N ARG A 64 0.09 13.41 2.83
CA ARG A 64 -0.78 12.70 3.78
C ARG A 64 -1.86 11.88 3.09
N HIS A 65 -2.36 12.37 1.96
CA HIS A 65 -3.37 11.68 1.18
C HIS A 65 -2.74 11.02 -0.05
N PHE A 66 -3.05 9.74 -0.23
CA PHE A 66 -2.47 8.93 -1.29
C PHE A 66 -3.56 8.25 -2.10
N GLN A 67 -3.42 8.31 -3.42
CA GLN A 67 -4.13 7.46 -4.36
C GLN A 67 -3.15 6.43 -4.91
N VAL A 68 -3.40 5.15 -4.61
CA VAL A 68 -2.59 4.03 -5.09
C VAL A 68 -3.37 3.28 -6.15
N ILE A 69 -2.87 3.33 -7.37
CA ILE A 69 -3.42 2.60 -8.52
C ILE A 69 -2.61 1.32 -8.68
N PHE A 70 -3.29 0.19 -8.74
CA PHE A 70 -2.70 -1.12 -8.99
C PHE A 70 -3.48 -1.84 -10.09
N SER A 71 -2.79 -2.15 -11.18
CA SER A 71 -3.34 -2.88 -12.31
C SER A 71 -2.53 -4.15 -12.56
N MET A 72 -3.25 -5.21 -12.90
CA MET A 72 -2.70 -6.52 -13.22
C MET A 72 -3.37 -7.06 -14.47
N ALA A 73 -2.55 -7.45 -15.44
CA ALA A 73 -3.01 -8.03 -16.69
C ALA A 73 -2.27 -9.31 -17.02
N VAL A 74 -3.02 -10.27 -17.56
CA VAL A 74 -2.53 -11.52 -18.12
C VAL A 74 -3.27 -11.71 -19.44
N LEU A 75 -2.59 -11.40 -20.54
CA LEU A 75 -3.15 -11.40 -21.88
C LEU A 75 -2.46 -12.45 -22.73
N GLY A 76 -3.21 -13.10 -23.62
CA GLY A 76 -2.73 -14.20 -24.45
C GLY A 76 -1.59 -13.79 -25.37
N LYS A 77 -1.64 -12.56 -25.89
CA LYS A 77 -0.58 -11.97 -26.74
C LYS A 77 0.76 -11.79 -26.02
N ASP A 78 0.74 -11.68 -24.69
CA ASP A 78 1.94 -11.49 -23.87
C ASP A 78 2.49 -12.82 -23.33
N GLN A 79 1.87 -13.95 -23.73
CA GLN A 79 2.30 -15.30 -23.38
C GLN A 79 3.04 -15.96 -24.53
N ASN A 80 4.16 -16.61 -24.22
CA ASN A 80 4.96 -17.27 -25.25
C ASN A 80 4.37 -18.64 -25.66
N LYS A 81 4.09 -19.51 -24.67
CA LYS A 81 3.71 -20.92 -24.92
C LYS A 81 2.62 -21.43 -23.99
N LYS A 82 2.12 -20.58 -23.09
CA LYS A 82 1.17 -20.98 -22.05
C LYS A 82 -0.24 -20.64 -22.48
N VAL A 83 -1.12 -21.64 -22.52
CA VAL A 83 -2.54 -21.44 -22.80
C VAL A 83 -3.25 -21.11 -21.49
N LEU A 84 -3.72 -19.87 -21.39
CA LEU A 84 -4.43 -19.38 -20.22
C LEU A 84 -5.89 -19.82 -20.25
N PRO A 85 -6.54 -20.19 -19.13
CA PRO A 85 -7.99 -20.39 -19.08
C PRO A 85 -8.74 -19.08 -19.28
N TYR A 86 -8.21 -17.99 -18.73
CA TYR A 86 -8.79 -16.67 -18.83
C TYR A 86 -7.71 -15.65 -19.15
N GLU A 87 -8.06 -14.70 -20.02
CA GLU A 87 -7.33 -13.45 -20.15
C GLU A 87 -8.03 -12.40 -19.28
N PHE A 88 -7.26 -11.59 -18.57
CA PHE A 88 -7.83 -10.53 -17.74
C PHE A 88 -6.95 -9.28 -17.71
N ASP A 89 -7.59 -8.15 -17.48
CA ASP A 89 -6.96 -6.86 -17.21
C ASP A 89 -7.83 -6.12 -16.19
N ILE A 90 -7.35 -6.06 -14.94
CA ILE A 90 -8.08 -5.51 -13.81
C ILE A 90 -7.27 -4.37 -13.21
N GLU A 91 -7.94 -3.27 -12.89
CA GLU A 91 -7.36 -2.11 -12.23
C GLU A 91 -8.21 -1.72 -11.02
N ALA A 92 -7.53 -1.57 -9.89
CA ALA A 92 -8.11 -1.14 -8.63
C ALA A 92 -7.35 0.07 -8.07
N ILE A 93 -8.07 0.93 -7.36
CA ILE A 93 -7.54 2.11 -6.69
C ILE A 93 -7.83 2.03 -5.20
N ALA A 94 -6.84 2.35 -4.37
CA ALA A 94 -7.01 2.61 -2.94
C ALA A 94 -6.74 4.08 -2.64
N TYR A 95 -7.61 4.69 -1.87
CA TYR A 95 -7.42 6.01 -1.27
C TYR A 95 -7.04 5.80 0.19
N LEU A 96 -5.87 6.30 0.56
CA LEU A 96 -5.25 6.07 1.86
C LEU A 96 -4.87 7.39 2.50
N THR A 97 -5.08 7.49 3.81
CA THR A 97 -4.63 8.62 4.63
C THR A 97 -3.56 8.16 5.63
N TYR A 98 -2.41 8.84 5.63
CA TYR A 98 -1.34 8.60 6.61
C TYR A 98 -1.53 9.46 7.86
N LEU A 99 -1.88 8.80 8.96
CA LEU A 99 -2.20 9.40 10.26
C LEU A 99 -1.00 9.46 11.22
N GLY A 100 0.10 8.76 10.90
CA GLY A 100 1.30 8.74 11.73
C GLY A 100 2.16 10.00 11.61
N SER A 101 3.15 10.17 12.47
CA SER A 101 4.13 11.26 12.41
C SER A 101 5.58 10.75 12.37
N ASP A 102 5.76 9.43 12.28
CA ASP A 102 7.03 8.73 12.45
C ASP A 102 7.75 8.44 11.12
N MET A 103 7.02 8.42 10.00
CA MET A 103 7.55 8.07 8.69
C MET A 103 7.56 9.27 7.75
N HIS A 104 8.69 9.48 7.09
CA HIS A 104 8.96 10.58 6.18
C HIS A 104 9.66 10.08 4.92
N GLY A 105 9.56 10.86 3.84
CA GLY A 105 10.18 10.55 2.55
C GLY A 105 9.90 9.11 2.09
N VAL A 106 10.96 8.39 1.72
CA VAL A 106 10.89 6.99 1.24
C VAL A 106 10.13 6.07 2.20
N ASP A 107 10.33 6.20 3.52
CA ASP A 107 9.70 5.30 4.48
C ASP A 107 8.17 5.45 4.50
N ARG A 108 7.67 6.66 4.25
CA ARG A 108 6.23 6.89 4.13
C ARG A 108 5.67 6.25 2.86
N PHE A 109 6.29 6.48 1.71
CA PHE A 109 5.87 5.86 0.45
C PHE A 109 5.94 4.34 0.51
N LYS A 110 6.99 3.82 1.14
CA LYS A 110 7.15 2.39 1.39
C LYS A 110 6.01 1.86 2.24
N ALA A 111 5.67 2.51 3.36
CA ALA A 111 4.57 2.07 4.22
C ALA A 111 3.22 2.07 3.49
N VAL A 112 2.96 3.12 2.69
CA VAL A 112 1.77 3.22 1.84
C VAL A 112 1.72 2.04 0.87
N ARG A 113 2.77 1.80 0.08
CA ARG A 113 2.81 0.70 -0.91
C ARG A 113 2.78 -0.68 -0.27
N TYR A 114 3.48 -0.86 0.85
CA TYR A 114 3.53 -2.12 1.58
C TYR A 114 2.15 -2.54 2.10
N SER A 115 1.33 -1.56 2.47
CA SER A 115 -0.05 -1.79 2.91
C SER A 115 -1.00 -1.94 1.72
N ALA A 116 -0.85 -1.08 0.70
CA ALA A 116 -1.75 -1.02 -0.45
C ALA A 116 -1.61 -2.21 -1.40
N TYR A 117 -0.39 -2.67 -1.68
CA TYR A 117 -0.16 -3.71 -2.69
C TYR A 117 -0.83 -5.05 -2.34
N PRO A 118 -0.64 -5.62 -1.13
CA PRO A 118 -1.31 -6.86 -0.77
C PRO A 118 -2.83 -6.70 -0.70
N MET A 119 -3.30 -5.53 -0.25
CA MET A 119 -4.72 -5.21 -0.16
C MET A 119 -5.39 -5.17 -1.54
N LEU A 120 -4.82 -4.40 -2.48
CA LEU A 120 -5.33 -4.28 -3.85
C LEU A 120 -5.18 -5.59 -4.62
N TYR A 121 -4.06 -6.28 -4.46
CA TYR A 121 -3.87 -7.62 -5.04
C TYR A 121 -4.89 -8.63 -4.50
N GLY A 122 -5.15 -8.61 -3.20
CA GLY A 122 -6.17 -9.45 -2.57
C GLY A 122 -7.56 -9.16 -3.13
N ALA A 123 -7.92 -7.89 -3.28
CA ALA A 123 -9.18 -7.48 -3.91
C ALA A 123 -9.29 -7.97 -5.37
N ILE A 124 -8.23 -7.82 -6.17
CA ILE A 124 -8.18 -8.32 -7.56
C ILE A 124 -8.30 -9.85 -7.60
N ARG A 125 -7.60 -10.56 -6.72
CA ARG A 125 -7.66 -12.02 -6.63
C ARG A 125 -9.08 -12.51 -6.31
N GLU A 126 -9.77 -11.85 -5.40
CA GLU A 126 -11.16 -12.16 -5.07
C GLU A 126 -12.11 -11.81 -6.22
N MET A 127 -11.96 -10.64 -6.82
CA MET A 127 -12.77 -10.21 -7.97
C MET A 127 -12.64 -11.18 -9.16
N LEU A 128 -11.41 -11.61 -9.47
CA LEU A 128 -11.17 -12.58 -10.54
C LEU A 128 -11.77 -13.94 -10.20
N SER A 129 -11.59 -14.43 -8.96
CA SER A 129 -12.12 -15.72 -8.52
C SER A 129 -13.65 -15.73 -8.58
N THR A 130 -14.30 -14.71 -8.04
CA THR A 130 -15.77 -14.58 -8.04
C THR A 130 -16.35 -14.45 -9.45
N THR A 131 -15.68 -13.70 -10.33
CA THR A 131 -16.10 -13.54 -11.74
C THR A 131 -15.97 -14.84 -12.53
N THR A 132 -14.83 -15.52 -12.39
CA THR A 132 -14.54 -16.75 -13.16
C THR A 132 -15.24 -17.99 -12.61
N ALA A 133 -15.64 -18.01 -11.34
CA ALA A 133 -16.35 -19.13 -10.72
C ALA A 133 -17.64 -19.53 -11.44
N ARG A 134 -18.25 -18.62 -12.20
CA ARG A 134 -19.48 -18.88 -12.98
C ARG A 134 -19.23 -18.97 -14.49
N SER A 135 -17.98 -19.01 -14.91
CA SER A 135 -17.60 -19.04 -16.33
C SER A 135 -17.21 -20.46 -16.78
N SER A 136 -17.00 -20.63 -18.10
CA SER A 136 -16.84 -21.92 -18.77
C SER A 136 -15.72 -22.83 -18.23
N HIS A 137 -14.64 -22.25 -17.70
CA HIS A 137 -13.46 -22.99 -17.25
C HIS A 137 -13.36 -23.09 -15.72
N GLY A 138 -14.42 -22.70 -15.01
CA GLY A 138 -14.46 -22.66 -13.55
C GLY A 138 -13.63 -21.52 -12.94
N MET A 139 -13.53 -21.53 -11.62
CA MET A 139 -12.87 -20.48 -10.84
C MET A 139 -11.35 -20.43 -11.09
N LEU A 140 -10.81 -19.26 -11.45
CA LEU A 140 -9.38 -19.02 -11.53
C LEU A 140 -8.91 -18.32 -10.26
N GLN A 141 -8.07 -19.00 -9.48
CA GLN A 141 -7.48 -18.43 -8.27
C GLN A 141 -6.03 -18.02 -8.51
N LEU A 142 -5.72 -16.73 -8.35
CA LEU A 142 -4.34 -16.24 -8.49
C LEU A 142 -3.45 -16.76 -7.34
N PRO A 143 -2.14 -16.97 -7.61
CA PRO A 143 -1.20 -17.36 -6.56
C PRO A 143 -1.02 -16.26 -5.51
N SER A 144 -0.35 -16.56 -4.41
CA SER A 144 0.11 -15.52 -3.48
C SER A 144 1.28 -14.75 -4.10
N ALA A 145 1.41 -13.45 -3.80
CA ALA A 145 2.47 -12.60 -4.31
C ALA A 145 3.25 -11.96 -3.14
N ASP A 146 4.57 -11.83 -3.28
CA ASP A 146 5.42 -11.08 -2.35
C ASP A 146 5.73 -9.70 -2.94
N PHE A 147 5.32 -8.67 -2.22
CA PHE A 147 5.44 -7.28 -2.65
C PHE A 147 6.57 -6.52 -1.96
N ARG A 148 7.25 -7.11 -0.97
CA ARG A 148 8.17 -6.38 -0.06
C ARG A 148 9.28 -5.65 -0.81
N LYS A 149 9.96 -6.33 -1.72
CA LYS A 149 11.04 -5.75 -2.54
C LYS A 149 10.50 -4.68 -3.49
N SER A 150 9.40 -4.98 -4.17
CA SER A 150 8.82 -4.06 -5.15
C SER A 150 8.28 -2.78 -4.53
N ALA A 151 7.69 -2.86 -3.33
CA ALA A 151 7.21 -1.69 -2.60
C ALA A 151 8.34 -0.72 -2.25
N LEU A 152 9.53 -1.25 -1.90
CA LEU A 152 10.71 -0.42 -1.64
C LEU A 152 11.20 0.27 -2.92
N THR A 153 11.44 -0.49 -3.99
CA THR A 153 11.94 0.07 -5.27
C THR A 153 10.97 1.09 -5.87
N ASP A 154 9.66 0.85 -5.75
CA ASP A 154 8.66 1.78 -6.28
C ASP A 154 8.53 3.03 -5.37
N ALA A 155 8.78 2.92 -4.06
CA ALA A 155 8.76 4.03 -3.12
C ALA A 155 9.96 4.98 -3.30
N GLU A 156 11.15 4.44 -3.61
CA GLU A 156 12.33 5.25 -3.94
C GLU A 156 12.04 6.18 -5.13
N LYS A 157 11.40 5.65 -6.18
CA LYS A 157 11.00 6.44 -7.37
C LYS A 157 9.94 7.50 -7.06
N ASP A 158 9.01 7.20 -6.16
CA ASP A 158 7.99 8.19 -5.76
C ASP A 158 8.63 9.34 -4.97
N GLU A 159 9.61 9.04 -4.12
CA GLU A 159 10.32 10.06 -3.37
C GLU A 159 11.17 10.93 -4.30
N GLU A 160 11.87 10.34 -5.28
CA GLU A 160 12.58 11.09 -6.31
C GLU A 160 11.63 12.04 -7.07
N ARG A 161 10.44 11.54 -7.45
CA ARG A 161 9.39 12.35 -8.06
C ARG A 161 8.92 13.47 -7.13
N ARG A 162 8.69 13.20 -5.85
CA ARG A 162 8.28 14.21 -4.86
C ARG A 162 9.34 15.29 -4.70
N VAL A 163 10.60 14.92 -4.57
CA VAL A 163 11.71 15.88 -4.46
C VAL A 163 11.79 16.76 -5.71
N SER A 164 11.57 16.20 -6.90
CA SER A 164 11.52 16.99 -8.14
C SER A 164 10.41 18.05 -8.16
N LEU A 165 9.31 17.85 -7.43
CA LEU A 165 8.20 18.81 -7.33
C LEU A 165 8.49 19.95 -6.36
N LEU A 166 9.34 19.73 -5.35
CA LEU A 166 9.66 20.74 -4.33
C LEU A 166 10.65 21.82 -4.81
N GLY A 167 11.30 21.63 -5.96
CA GLY A 167 12.29 22.57 -6.48
C GLY A 167 13.53 22.73 -5.57
N PRO A 168 14.53 23.50 -6.02
CA PRO A 168 15.80 23.67 -5.30
C PRO A 168 15.72 24.58 -4.06
N SER A 169 14.58 25.24 -3.76
CA SER A 169 14.46 26.19 -2.64
C SER A 169 13.99 25.58 -1.32
N ASP A 170 13.45 24.36 -1.32
CA ASP A 170 12.82 23.75 -0.14
C ASP A 170 13.59 22.56 0.46
N SER A 171 14.82 22.29 0.01
CA SER A 171 15.65 21.19 0.49
C SER A 171 16.32 21.44 1.86
N SER A 172 15.78 22.35 2.67
CA SER A 172 16.26 22.51 4.05
C SER A 172 15.57 21.47 4.93
N PRO A 173 16.30 20.61 5.65
CA PRO A 173 15.67 19.72 6.62
C PRO A 173 14.91 20.57 7.65
N PRO A 174 13.75 20.12 8.15
CA PRO A 174 13.09 20.79 9.26
C PRO A 174 14.05 20.81 10.45
N GLN A 175 14.62 21.98 10.74
CA GLN A 175 15.33 22.20 11.99
C GLN A 175 14.30 22.08 13.10
N VAL A 176 14.45 21.05 13.91
CA VAL A 176 13.84 20.97 15.23
C VAL A 176 14.42 22.16 16.01
N THR A 177 13.64 23.23 16.15
CA THR A 177 13.95 24.31 17.10
C THR A 177 13.75 23.74 18.49
N ASP A 178 14.87 23.34 19.10
CA ASP A 178 14.99 22.99 20.49
C ASP A 178 14.94 24.30 21.32
N GLU A 179 13.74 24.87 21.49
CA GLU A 179 13.52 25.98 22.44
C GLU A 179 13.18 25.41 23.81
N SER A 180 14.21 24.97 24.55
CA SER A 180 14.13 24.88 26.01
C SER A 180 15.52 24.90 26.63
N ALA A 181 16.15 26.07 26.66
CA ALA A 181 17.16 26.37 27.67
C ALA A 181 17.27 27.88 27.91
N ALA A 182 17.19 28.24 29.21
CA ALA A 182 17.39 29.54 29.83
C ALA A 182 16.23 30.54 29.66
N GLU A 183 15.68 31.18 30.69
CA GLU A 183 16.29 31.55 31.97
C GLU A 183 15.23 32.21 32.88
N LYS A 184 15.21 31.92 34.19
CA LYS A 184 15.41 32.92 35.27
C LYS A 184 15.05 32.39 36.66
N ASN A 185 16.11 32.19 37.43
CA ASN A 185 16.10 32.10 38.89
C ASN A 185 15.48 33.37 39.51
N VAL A 186 14.49 33.19 40.38
CA VAL A 186 13.99 34.24 41.27
C VAL A 186 14.47 33.93 42.71
N PRO A 187 15.14 34.85 43.41
CA PRO A 187 15.60 34.63 44.77
C PRO A 187 14.44 34.86 45.78
N VAL A 188 14.07 33.82 46.53
CA VAL A 188 13.11 33.93 47.63
C VAL A 188 13.82 34.44 48.88
N LYS A 189 13.47 35.66 49.30
CA LYS A 189 13.88 36.25 50.59
C LYS A 189 13.19 35.53 51.76
N LYS A 190 13.99 35.20 52.76
CA LYS A 190 13.58 34.75 54.11
C LYS A 190 12.66 35.78 54.78
N SER A 191 11.51 35.35 55.30
CA SER A 191 10.83 36.02 56.41
C SER A 191 10.49 35.02 57.51
N ARG A 192 11.07 35.26 58.67
CA ARG A 192 10.98 34.54 59.93
C ARG A 192 9.73 35.04 60.66
N LYS A 193 8.78 34.17 61.05
CA LYS A 193 7.90 34.47 62.19
C LYS A 193 7.51 33.19 62.94
N LYS A 194 7.53 33.36 64.26
CA LYS A 194 7.59 32.38 65.35
C LYS A 194 6.26 32.47 66.13
N SER A 195 5.66 31.33 66.45
CA SER A 195 4.65 31.10 67.52
C SER A 195 4.33 29.59 67.46
N GLU A 196 4.92 28.69 68.26
CA GLU A 196 4.88 28.50 69.72
C GLU A 196 3.49 28.09 70.26
N GLY A 197 3.42 26.81 70.68
CA GLY A 197 2.48 26.24 71.65
C GLY A 197 1.28 25.46 71.08
N THR A 198 0.78 24.35 71.62
CA THR A 198 1.12 23.46 72.76
C THR A 198 0.20 22.23 72.64
N LYS A 199 0.68 21.03 72.99
CA LYS A 199 -0.10 19.78 73.15
C LYS A 199 -1.21 19.91 74.21
N LYS A 200 -2.36 19.24 74.01
CA LYS A 200 -3.02 18.31 74.96
C LYS A 200 -4.35 17.81 74.39
N GLY A 201 -4.65 16.53 74.62
CA GLY A 201 -5.88 15.83 74.26
C GLY A 201 -5.56 14.40 73.86
#